data_AF-A0A6J4ML84-F1
#
_entry.id   AF-A0A6J4ML84-F1
#
_cell.length_a   1.000
_cell.length_b   1.000
_cell.length_c   1.000
_cell.angle_alpha   90.00
_cell.angle_beta   90.00
_cell.angle_gamma   90.00
#
_symmetry.space_group_name_H-M   'P 1'
#
loop_
_entity.id
_entity.type
_entity.pdbx_description
1 polymer ?
#
loop_
_entity_poly.entity_id
_entity_poly.type
_entity_poly.pdbx_seq_one_letter_code
_entity_poly.pdbx_strand_id
1 'polypeptide(L)'
;MSVDTDTAAPSVHARATVRPDKAATVAELAEAFRASSAAVLTEYRGLTVKQISALRVALGADTSYAVVKNTLTKIAANDVGLEGVDALLTGPTAVAFINGEPVEAAKALRDFARTNPALVVKGGVMDGKALTADEVRRLADLESREVLLAKMAGALLASLSGAVRLFAEPLAKTARLAGALEAKATEDPSVLRGGAGTPAPAAEPDPAPAEADAVTADGAADAVAADTSPETSSTPA
;
A
#
# COMPACT_ATOMS: atom_id res chain seq x y z
N MET A 1 -8.08 -62.98 -35.32
CA MET A 1 -7.76 -61.60 -35.77
C MET A 1 -9.09 -60.85 -35.76
N SER A 2 -9.63 -60.43 -34.62
CA SER A 2 -9.05 -59.55 -33.59
C SER A 2 -8.37 -58.34 -34.21
N VAL A 3 -9.12 -57.24 -34.32
CA VAL A 3 -8.80 -55.99 -33.66
C VAL A 3 -10.07 -55.15 -33.55
N ASP A 4 -10.65 -55.16 -32.35
CA ASP A 4 -11.37 -54.02 -31.80
C ASP A 4 -10.39 -52.84 -31.75
N THR A 5 -10.77 -51.72 -32.36
CA THR A 5 -10.22 -50.40 -32.02
C THR A 5 -11.37 -49.45 -31.81
N ASP A 6 -11.83 -49.47 -30.56
CA ASP A 6 -12.33 -48.32 -29.81
C ASP A 6 -11.56 -47.04 -30.19
N THR A 7 -12.27 -46.03 -30.67
CA THR A 7 -11.74 -44.67 -30.82
C THR A 7 -12.85 -43.70 -30.42
N ALA A 8 -12.85 -43.45 -29.12
CA ALA A 8 -13.06 -42.15 -28.48
C ALA A 8 -14.32 -41.37 -28.89
N ALA A 9 -15.38 -41.59 -28.11
CA ALA A 9 -16.47 -40.64 -27.95
C ALA A 9 -15.96 -39.28 -27.44
N PRO A 10 -16.44 -38.15 -27.98
CA PRO A 10 -16.18 -36.85 -27.36
C PRO A 10 -16.92 -36.77 -26.03
N SER A 11 -16.18 -36.58 -24.93
CA SER A 11 -16.75 -36.35 -23.60
C SER A 11 -17.39 -34.96 -23.54
N VAL A 12 -18.61 -34.87 -24.07
CA VAL A 12 -19.49 -33.73 -23.87
C VAL A 12 -19.90 -33.73 -22.40
N HIS A 13 -19.23 -32.92 -21.58
CA HIS A 13 -19.84 -32.47 -20.32
C HIS A 13 -21.12 -31.72 -20.70
N ALA A 14 -22.24 -32.45 -20.73
CA ALA A 14 -23.56 -31.92 -21.02
C ALA A 14 -23.78 -30.69 -20.13
N ARG A 15 -23.80 -29.50 -20.73
CA ARG A 15 -24.21 -28.27 -20.06
C ARG A 15 -25.66 -28.46 -19.66
N ALA A 16 -25.88 -28.92 -18.43
CA ALA A 16 -27.21 -28.98 -17.84
C ALA A 16 -27.83 -27.60 -17.99
N THR A 17 -28.85 -27.52 -18.85
CA THR A 17 -29.67 -26.34 -19.10
C THR A 17 -29.93 -25.64 -17.77
N VAL A 18 -29.58 -24.35 -17.72
CA VAL A 18 -29.70 -23.52 -16.52
C VAL A 18 -31.16 -23.63 -16.06
N ARG A 19 -31.38 -24.30 -14.94
CA ARG A 19 -32.71 -24.35 -14.31
C ARG A 19 -33.12 -22.90 -14.01
N PRO A 20 -34.40 -22.53 -14.16
CA PRO A 20 -34.84 -21.14 -14.00
C PRO A 20 -34.36 -20.51 -12.68
N ASP A 21 -34.37 -21.26 -11.58
CA ASP A 21 -33.87 -20.80 -10.28
C ASP A 21 -32.38 -20.43 -10.31
N LYS A 22 -31.56 -21.21 -11.02
CA LYS A 22 -30.12 -20.96 -11.16
C LYS A 22 -29.86 -19.77 -12.08
N ALA A 23 -30.71 -19.56 -13.09
CA ALA A 23 -30.62 -18.40 -13.98
C ALA A 23 -30.92 -17.12 -13.20
N ALA A 24 -31.95 -17.14 -12.36
CA ALA A 24 -32.27 -16.04 -11.45
C ALA A 24 -31.11 -15.72 -10.51
N THR A 25 -30.52 -16.74 -9.86
CA THR A 25 -29.35 -16.54 -8.99
C THR A 25 -28.14 -15.97 -9.74
N VAL A 26 -27.90 -16.40 -10.99
CA VAL A 26 -26.81 -15.84 -11.82
C VAL A 26 -27.08 -14.37 -12.14
N ALA A 27 -28.32 -14.01 -12.49
CA ALA A 27 -28.70 -12.64 -12.74
C ALA A 27 -28.54 -11.75 -11.50
N GLU A 28 -28.96 -12.24 -10.32
CA GLU A 28 -28.77 -11.55 -9.04
C GLU A 28 -27.30 -11.36 -8.70
N LEU A 29 -26.45 -12.38 -8.91
CA LEU A 29 -25.01 -12.26 -8.71
C LEU A 29 -24.39 -11.26 -9.70
N ALA A 30 -24.77 -11.31 -10.97
CA ALA A 30 -24.28 -10.38 -11.98
C ALA A 30 -24.68 -8.93 -11.63
N GLU A 31 -25.90 -8.73 -11.13
CA GLU A 31 -26.34 -7.41 -10.67
C GLU A 31 -25.58 -6.96 -9.44
N ALA A 32 -25.35 -7.85 -8.47
CA ALA A 32 -24.51 -7.55 -7.31
C ALA A 32 -23.08 -7.16 -7.73
N PHE A 33 -22.49 -7.83 -8.71
CA PHE A 33 -21.17 -7.45 -9.27
C PHE A 33 -21.20 -6.10 -10.00
N ARG A 34 -22.30 -5.72 -10.65
CA ARG A 34 -22.44 -4.42 -11.32
C ARG A 34 -22.67 -3.27 -10.34
N ALA A 35 -23.44 -3.53 -9.29
CA ALA A 35 -23.73 -2.53 -8.25
C ALA A 35 -22.52 -2.29 -7.33
N SER A 36 -21.67 -3.31 -7.16
CA SER A 36 -20.49 -3.24 -6.31
C SER A 36 -19.33 -2.53 -7.01
N SER A 37 -18.59 -1.71 -6.27
CA SER A 37 -17.32 -1.12 -6.69
C SER A 37 -16.19 -2.15 -6.68
N ALA A 38 -16.22 -3.08 -5.72
CA ALA A 38 -15.24 -4.14 -5.58
C ALA A 38 -15.87 -5.42 -5.01
N ALA A 39 -15.22 -6.55 -5.25
CA ALA A 39 -15.61 -7.83 -4.67
C ALA A 39 -14.38 -8.55 -4.10
N VAL A 40 -14.45 -9.06 -2.87
CA VAL A 40 -13.35 -9.84 -2.27
C VAL A 40 -13.79 -11.29 -2.10
N LEU A 41 -12.94 -12.21 -2.55
CA LEU A 41 -13.17 -13.65 -2.44
C LEU A 41 -12.44 -14.23 -1.23
N THR A 42 -13.21 -14.87 -0.36
CA THR A 42 -12.72 -15.48 0.87
C THR A 42 -13.12 -16.95 0.98
N GLU A 43 -12.34 -17.72 1.71
CA GLU A 43 -12.71 -19.05 2.15
C GLU A 43 -13.25 -18.98 3.59
N TYR A 44 -14.46 -19.49 3.77
CA TYR A 44 -15.16 -19.47 5.06
C TYR A 44 -15.02 -20.78 5.86
N ARG A 45 -14.28 -21.77 5.34
CA ARG A 45 -14.16 -23.09 5.95
C ARG A 45 -13.51 -22.96 7.34
N GLY A 46 -14.17 -23.52 8.35
CA GLY A 46 -13.67 -23.50 9.74
C GLY A 46 -14.22 -22.34 10.58
N LEU A 47 -15.07 -21.48 10.02
CA LEU A 47 -15.80 -20.47 10.78
C LEU A 47 -17.14 -20.99 11.29
N THR A 48 -17.47 -20.65 12.53
CA THR A 48 -18.79 -20.85 13.13
C THR A 48 -19.79 -19.81 12.62
N VAL A 49 -21.08 -20.11 12.71
CA VAL A 49 -22.14 -19.16 12.34
C VAL A 49 -22.02 -17.85 13.13
N LYS A 50 -21.63 -17.91 14.42
CA LYS A 50 -21.39 -16.72 15.25
C LYS A 50 -20.28 -15.83 14.69
N GLN A 51 -19.17 -16.43 14.25
CA GLN A 51 -18.05 -15.72 13.63
C GLN A 51 -18.46 -15.09 12.29
N ILE A 52 -19.25 -15.79 11.47
CA ILE A 52 -19.76 -15.24 10.21
C ILE A 52 -20.71 -14.06 10.47
N SER A 53 -21.59 -14.17 11.47
CA SER A 53 -22.46 -13.05 11.85
C SER A 53 -21.66 -11.85 12.37
N ALA A 54 -20.63 -12.09 13.19
CA ALA A 54 -19.72 -11.02 13.63
C ALA A 54 -18.98 -10.37 12.46
N LEU A 55 -18.53 -11.16 11.48
CA LEU A 55 -17.91 -10.65 10.26
C LEU A 55 -18.88 -9.77 9.45
N ARG A 56 -20.14 -10.18 9.31
CA ARG A 56 -21.17 -9.36 8.62
C ARG A 56 -21.40 -8.02 9.30
N VAL A 57 -21.37 -7.99 10.63
CA VAL A 57 -21.51 -6.74 11.38
C VAL A 57 -20.25 -5.87 11.21
N ALA A 58 -19.06 -6.48 11.22
CA ALA A 58 -17.79 -5.77 11.06
C ALA A 58 -17.59 -5.18 9.66
N LEU A 59 -18.13 -5.82 8.62
CA LEU A 59 -18.08 -5.34 7.23
C LEU A 59 -19.02 -4.16 6.95
N GLY A 60 -19.92 -3.84 7.89
CA GLY A 60 -20.86 -2.73 7.78
C GLY A 60 -22.04 -3.00 6.83
N ALA A 61 -22.93 -2.01 6.71
CA ALA A 61 -24.14 -2.10 5.90
C ALA A 61 -23.86 -2.00 4.38
N ASP A 62 -22.74 -1.37 4.02
CA ASP A 62 -22.37 -1.11 2.62
C ASP A 62 -21.71 -2.31 1.92
N THR A 63 -21.49 -3.40 2.67
CA THR A 63 -20.89 -4.64 2.18
C THR A 63 -21.86 -5.81 2.36
N SER A 64 -22.21 -6.47 1.25
CA SER A 64 -23.00 -7.70 1.28
C SER A 64 -22.10 -8.93 1.26
N TYR A 65 -22.22 -9.78 2.29
CA TYR A 65 -21.44 -11.02 2.39
C TYR A 65 -22.29 -12.26 2.11
N ALA A 66 -22.07 -12.86 0.94
CA ALA A 66 -22.81 -14.01 0.46
C ALA A 66 -21.90 -15.22 0.20
N VAL A 67 -22.38 -16.40 0.59
CA VAL A 67 -21.76 -17.68 0.23
C VAL A 67 -22.35 -18.10 -1.11
N VAL A 68 -21.49 -18.31 -2.11
CA VAL A 68 -21.93 -18.48 -3.50
C VAL A 68 -21.39 -19.78 -4.09
N LYS A 69 -22.13 -20.35 -5.05
CA LYS A 69 -21.67 -21.52 -5.78
C LYS A 69 -20.70 -21.10 -6.88
N ASN A 70 -19.49 -21.65 -6.86
CA ASN A 70 -18.41 -21.29 -7.78
C ASN A 70 -18.84 -21.29 -9.25
N THR A 71 -19.54 -22.33 -9.72
CA THR A 71 -19.99 -22.39 -11.12
C THR A 71 -20.94 -21.25 -11.50
N LEU A 72 -21.81 -20.80 -10.59
CA LEU A 72 -22.73 -19.70 -10.86
C LEU A 72 -21.99 -18.37 -10.86
N THR A 73 -21.06 -18.20 -9.92
CA THR A 73 -20.18 -17.02 -9.86
C THR A 73 -19.32 -16.89 -11.10
N LYS A 74 -18.82 -17.99 -11.66
CA LYS A 74 -18.08 -17.98 -12.94
C LYS A 74 -18.91 -17.46 -14.10
N ILE A 75 -20.16 -17.90 -14.20
CA ILE A 75 -21.07 -17.44 -15.26
C ILE A 75 -21.37 -15.96 -15.07
N ALA A 76 -21.73 -15.54 -13.85
CA ALA A 76 -21.99 -14.14 -13.53
C ALA A 76 -20.77 -13.22 -13.77
N ALA A 77 -19.56 -13.66 -13.43
CA ALA A 77 -18.33 -12.92 -13.67
C ALA A 77 -18.08 -12.73 -15.17
N ASN A 78 -18.28 -13.78 -15.98
CA ASN A 78 -18.17 -13.70 -17.44
C ASN A 78 -19.23 -12.75 -18.05
N ASP A 79 -20.46 -12.74 -17.52
CA ASP A 79 -21.54 -11.84 -17.98
C ASP A 79 -21.25 -10.35 -17.67
N VAL A 80 -20.38 -10.07 -16.71
CA VAL A 80 -19.94 -8.70 -16.36
C VAL A 80 -18.58 -8.36 -16.99
N GLY A 81 -17.95 -9.31 -17.70
CA GLY A 81 -16.65 -9.11 -18.34
C GLY A 81 -15.46 -9.13 -17.35
N LEU A 82 -15.63 -9.79 -16.20
CA LEU A 82 -14.57 -9.95 -15.20
C LEU A 82 -13.69 -11.15 -15.55
N GLU A 83 -12.53 -10.90 -16.13
CA GLU A 83 -11.56 -11.95 -16.47
C GLU A 83 -10.62 -12.26 -15.30
N GLY A 84 -10.17 -13.52 -15.18
CA GLY A 84 -9.19 -13.93 -14.16
C GLY A 84 -9.74 -14.35 -12.80
N VAL A 85 -11.05 -14.24 -12.58
CA VAL A 85 -11.72 -14.68 -11.33
C VAL A 85 -11.80 -16.20 -11.21
N ASP A 86 -11.71 -16.91 -12.34
CA ASP A 86 -11.83 -18.36 -12.44
C ASP A 86 -10.86 -19.16 -11.56
N ALA A 87 -9.61 -18.67 -11.45
CA ALA A 87 -8.55 -19.30 -10.67
C ALA A 87 -8.77 -19.11 -9.15
N LEU A 88 -9.43 -18.02 -8.75
CA LEU A 88 -9.73 -17.72 -7.35
C LEU A 88 -10.96 -18.49 -6.84
N LEU A 89 -11.80 -19.00 -7.75
CA LEU A 89 -13.04 -19.74 -7.47
C LEU A 89 -12.81 -21.26 -7.25
N THR A 90 -11.68 -21.66 -6.69
CA THR A 90 -11.39 -23.05 -6.31
C THR A 90 -11.61 -23.30 -4.82
N GLY A 91 -12.39 -24.31 -4.45
CA GLY A 91 -12.72 -24.62 -3.05
C GLY A 91 -13.95 -23.85 -2.52
N PRO A 92 -14.20 -23.88 -1.20
CA PRO A 92 -15.32 -23.15 -0.61
C PRO A 92 -15.05 -21.65 -0.73
N THR A 93 -15.98 -20.95 -1.37
CA THR A 93 -15.83 -19.53 -1.67
C THR A 93 -17.04 -18.75 -1.18
N ALA A 94 -16.76 -17.67 -0.48
CA ALA A 94 -17.68 -16.60 -0.18
C ALA A 94 -17.20 -15.33 -0.87
N VAL A 95 -18.13 -14.46 -1.21
CA VAL A 95 -17.85 -13.18 -1.86
C VAL A 95 -18.41 -12.07 -0.98
N ALA A 96 -17.55 -11.11 -0.66
CA ALA A 96 -17.92 -9.83 -0.08
C ALA A 96 -18.10 -8.83 -1.22
N PHE A 97 -19.34 -8.45 -1.50
CA PHE A 97 -19.73 -7.44 -2.48
C PHE A 97 -19.72 -6.08 -1.79
N ILE A 98 -18.87 -5.16 -2.25
CA ILE A 98 -18.65 -3.86 -1.60
C ILE A 98 -19.26 -2.79 -2.50
N ASN A 99 -20.30 -2.10 -2.01
CA ASN A 99 -20.93 -0.99 -2.73
C ASN A 99 -20.29 0.36 -2.38
N GLY A 100 -19.71 0.45 -1.17
CA GLY A 100 -19.04 1.64 -0.67
C GLY A 100 -17.53 1.62 -0.92
N GLU A 101 -16.76 1.92 0.14
CA GLU A 101 -15.32 2.05 0.09
C GLU A 101 -14.60 0.68 0.18
N PRO A 102 -13.82 0.28 -0.85
CA PRO A 102 -13.17 -1.03 -0.88
C PRO A 102 -12.04 -1.18 0.16
N VAL A 103 -11.41 -0.07 0.54
CA VAL A 103 -10.29 -0.05 1.50
C VAL A 103 -10.75 -0.45 2.90
N GLU A 104 -11.92 0.03 3.33
CA GLU A 104 -12.46 -0.29 4.65
C GLU A 104 -12.85 -1.77 4.77
N ALA A 105 -13.51 -2.31 3.74
CA ALA A 105 -13.84 -3.73 3.70
C ALA A 105 -12.58 -4.61 3.69
N ALA A 106 -11.53 -4.23 2.95
CA ALA A 106 -10.26 -4.94 2.95
C ALA A 106 -9.58 -4.93 4.33
N LYS A 107 -9.64 -3.79 5.06
CA LYS A 107 -9.17 -3.69 6.46
C LYS A 107 -9.92 -4.62 7.39
N ALA A 108 -11.25 -4.56 7.37
CA ALA A 108 -12.09 -5.41 8.21
C ALA A 108 -11.82 -6.91 7.95
N LEU A 109 -11.65 -7.31 6.68
CA LEU A 109 -11.29 -8.67 6.32
C LEU A 109 -9.91 -9.08 6.83
N ARG A 110 -8.91 -8.19 6.72
CA ARG A 110 -7.56 -8.45 7.23
C ARG A 110 -7.56 -8.59 8.75
N ASP A 111 -8.21 -7.68 9.47
CA ASP A 111 -8.27 -7.70 10.92
C ASP A 111 -8.99 -8.96 11.40
N PHE A 112 -10.08 -9.34 10.74
CA PHE A 112 -10.77 -10.58 11.03
C PHE A 112 -9.92 -11.82 10.74
N ALA A 113 -9.13 -11.83 9.66
CA ALA A 113 -8.20 -12.92 9.35
C ALA A 113 -7.07 -13.04 10.38
N ARG A 114 -6.66 -11.92 11.00
CA ARG A 114 -5.66 -11.94 12.10
C ARG A 114 -6.25 -12.54 13.38
N THR A 115 -7.50 -12.23 13.69
CA THR A 115 -8.18 -12.80 14.87
C THR A 115 -8.59 -14.26 14.64
N ASN A 116 -8.94 -14.62 13.41
CA ASN A 116 -9.43 -15.95 13.03
C ASN A 116 -8.64 -16.47 11.81
N PRO A 117 -7.57 -17.25 12.02
CA PRO A 117 -6.74 -17.76 10.92
C PRO A 117 -7.48 -18.77 10.01
N ALA A 118 -8.69 -19.19 10.40
CA ALA A 118 -9.56 -20.01 9.56
C ALA A 118 -10.12 -19.25 8.35
N LEU A 119 -10.20 -17.91 8.40
CA LEU A 119 -10.60 -17.11 7.24
C LEU A 119 -9.38 -16.90 6.32
N VAL A 120 -9.42 -17.48 5.14
CA VAL A 120 -8.37 -17.32 4.13
C VAL A 120 -8.86 -16.38 3.03
N VAL A 121 -8.16 -15.26 2.83
CA VAL A 121 -8.41 -14.35 1.71
C VAL A 121 -7.70 -14.90 0.47
N LYS A 122 -8.44 -15.22 -0.59
CA LYS A 122 -7.90 -15.78 -1.83
C LYS A 122 -7.46 -14.69 -2.80
N GLY A 123 -8.24 -13.62 -2.87
CA GLY A 123 -8.03 -12.51 -3.79
C GLY A 123 -9.26 -11.63 -3.86
N GLY A 124 -9.27 -10.71 -4.81
CA GLY A 124 -10.36 -9.77 -5.01
C GLY A 124 -10.51 -9.38 -6.46
N VAL A 125 -11.50 -8.54 -6.73
CA VAL A 125 -11.75 -7.91 -8.02
C VAL A 125 -12.05 -6.45 -7.75
N MET A 126 -11.34 -5.56 -8.43
CA MET A 126 -11.55 -4.12 -8.36
C MET A 126 -11.36 -3.54 -9.75
N ASP A 127 -12.29 -2.68 -10.18
CA ASP A 127 -12.24 -2.01 -11.49
C ASP A 127 -12.01 -2.97 -12.68
N GLY A 128 -12.64 -4.15 -12.64
CA GLY A 128 -12.53 -5.16 -13.69
C GLY A 128 -11.24 -6.00 -13.65
N LYS A 129 -10.32 -5.75 -12.71
CA LYS A 129 -9.06 -6.50 -12.57
C LYS A 129 -9.12 -7.45 -11.39
N ALA A 130 -8.73 -8.70 -11.63
CA ALA A 130 -8.50 -9.66 -10.56
C ALA A 130 -7.22 -9.31 -9.79
N LEU A 131 -7.31 -9.35 -8.46
CA LEU A 131 -6.25 -9.06 -7.50
C LEU A 131 -5.91 -10.32 -6.73
N THR A 132 -4.62 -10.52 -6.48
CA THR A 132 -4.08 -11.59 -5.64
C THR A 132 -4.29 -11.29 -4.15
N ALA A 133 -4.15 -12.30 -3.29
CA ALA A 133 -4.26 -12.13 -1.84
C ALA A 133 -3.29 -11.06 -1.27
N ASP A 134 -2.08 -10.96 -1.80
CA ASP A 134 -1.09 -9.97 -1.35
C ASP A 134 -1.45 -8.55 -1.78
N GLU A 135 -2.05 -8.38 -2.95
CA GLU A 135 -2.57 -7.08 -3.39
C GLU A 135 -3.77 -6.64 -2.56
N VAL A 136 -4.65 -7.57 -2.17
CA VAL A 136 -5.76 -7.29 -1.24
C VAL A 136 -5.22 -6.88 0.14
N ARG A 137 -4.12 -7.49 0.61
CA ARG A 137 -3.46 -7.07 1.86
C ARG A 137 -2.88 -5.67 1.76
N ARG A 138 -2.22 -5.34 0.65
CA ARG A 138 -1.72 -3.98 0.39
C ARG A 138 -2.85 -2.96 0.34
N LEU A 139 -4.00 -3.34 -0.25
CA LEU A 139 -5.19 -2.50 -0.25
C LEU A 139 -5.71 -2.23 1.17
N ALA A 140 -5.62 -3.21 2.06
CA ALA A 140 -5.98 -3.06 3.46
C ALA A 140 -5.01 -2.14 4.26
N ASP A 141 -3.78 -1.97 3.81
CA ASP A 141 -2.81 -1.06 4.46
C ASP A 141 -3.03 0.42 4.08
N LEU A 142 -3.79 0.71 3.02
CA LEU A 142 -4.05 2.08 2.56
C LEU A 142 -5.02 2.83 3.48
N GLU A 143 -4.91 4.16 3.57
CA GLU A 143 -5.96 4.98 4.21
C GLU A 143 -7.17 5.18 3.30
N SER A 144 -8.24 5.75 3.87
CA SER A 144 -9.45 6.00 3.10
C SER A 144 -9.19 6.96 1.93
N ARG A 145 -10.01 6.85 0.89
CA ARG A 145 -9.91 7.64 -0.35
C ARG A 145 -9.90 9.13 -0.04
N GLU A 146 -10.73 9.58 0.88
CA GLU A 146 -10.80 10.99 1.30
C GLU A 146 -9.50 11.44 1.97
N VAL A 147 -8.90 10.60 2.81
CA VAL A 147 -7.62 10.89 3.47
C VAL A 147 -6.49 10.92 2.44
N LEU A 148 -6.47 9.99 1.49
CA LEU A 148 -5.47 9.97 0.41
C LEU A 148 -5.59 11.21 -0.49
N LEU A 149 -6.81 11.61 -0.83
CA LEU A 149 -7.06 12.84 -1.59
C LEU A 149 -6.67 14.08 -0.79
N ALA A 150 -6.95 14.12 0.51
CA ALA A 150 -6.55 15.22 1.39
C ALA A 150 -5.02 15.32 1.52
N LYS A 151 -4.31 14.20 1.66
CA LYS A 151 -2.84 14.15 1.66
C LYS A 151 -2.27 14.63 0.33
N MET A 152 -2.86 14.22 -0.80
CA MET A 152 -2.45 14.69 -2.13
C MET A 152 -2.67 16.20 -2.28
N ALA A 153 -3.85 16.70 -1.92
CA ALA A 153 -4.15 18.14 -1.97
C ALA A 153 -3.24 18.94 -1.03
N GLY A 154 -2.97 18.42 0.17
CA GLY A 154 -2.05 19.00 1.14
C GLY A 154 -0.61 19.02 0.63
N ALA A 155 -0.15 17.96 -0.02
CA ALA A 155 1.19 17.90 -0.64
C ALA A 155 1.32 18.89 -1.80
N LEU A 156 0.29 19.02 -2.64
CA LEU A 156 0.24 20.01 -3.71
C LEU A 156 0.29 21.44 -3.14
N LEU A 157 -0.54 21.75 -2.14
CA LEU A 157 -0.53 23.04 -1.47
C LEU A 157 0.80 23.32 -0.76
N ALA A 158 1.42 22.31 -0.15
CA ALA A 158 2.74 22.40 0.45
C ALA A 158 3.82 22.74 -0.58
N SER A 159 3.78 22.14 -1.77
CA SER A 159 4.73 22.44 -2.84
C SER A 159 4.58 23.89 -3.37
N LEU A 160 3.33 24.34 -3.54
CA LEU A 160 3.03 25.71 -3.99
C LEU A 160 3.42 26.74 -2.94
N SER A 161 3.07 26.50 -1.67
CA SER A 161 3.45 27.39 -0.56
C SER A 161 4.96 27.37 -0.31
N GLY A 162 5.64 26.25 -0.51
CA GLY A 162 7.10 26.14 -0.49
C GLY A 162 7.77 27.00 -1.57
N ALA A 163 7.23 26.98 -2.80
CA ALA A 163 7.74 27.83 -3.88
C ALA A 163 7.55 29.31 -3.57
N VAL A 164 6.36 29.74 -3.10
CA VAL A 164 6.10 31.13 -2.70
C VAL A 164 7.03 31.56 -1.56
N ARG A 165 7.23 30.69 -0.56
CA ARG A 165 8.17 30.96 0.52
C ARG A 165 9.59 31.12 0.00
N LEU A 166 10.06 30.26 -0.89
CA LEU A 166 11.40 30.37 -1.47
C LEU A 166 11.61 31.70 -2.20
N PHE A 167 10.60 32.21 -2.91
CA PHE A 167 10.67 33.54 -3.55
C PHE A 167 10.58 34.71 -2.55
N ALA A 168 9.84 34.56 -1.45
CA ALA A 168 9.66 35.60 -0.44
C ALA A 168 10.78 35.62 0.63
N GLU A 169 11.49 34.51 0.84
CA GLU A 169 12.53 34.34 1.85
C GLU A 169 13.68 35.36 1.73
N PRO A 170 14.19 35.70 0.53
CA PRO A 170 15.26 36.69 0.40
C PRO A 170 14.84 38.08 0.91
N LEU A 171 13.62 38.53 0.57
CA LEU A 171 13.08 39.82 1.03
C LEU A 171 12.81 39.83 2.54
N ALA A 172 12.28 38.72 3.06
CA ALA A 172 12.05 38.56 4.49
C ALA A 172 13.36 38.53 5.29
N LYS A 173 14.41 37.88 4.77
CA LYS A 173 15.75 37.84 5.39
C LYS A 173 16.38 39.24 5.42
N THR A 174 16.29 40.01 4.34
CA THR A 174 16.80 41.40 4.33
C THR A 174 16.05 42.31 5.28
N ALA A 175 14.71 42.19 5.36
CA ALA A 175 13.90 42.97 6.29
C ALA A 175 14.20 42.60 7.76
N ARG A 176 14.35 41.30 8.06
CA ARG A 176 14.74 40.83 9.39
C ARG A 176 16.14 41.29 9.79
N LEU A 177 17.10 41.31 8.86
CA LEU A 177 18.45 41.83 9.10
C LEU A 177 18.39 43.34 9.37
N ALA A 178 17.65 44.12 8.57
CA ALA A 178 17.49 45.55 8.77
C ALA A 178 16.89 45.89 10.14
N GLY A 179 15.82 45.20 10.54
CA GLY A 179 15.23 45.37 11.88
C GLY A 179 16.16 44.94 13.02
N ALA A 180 16.97 43.90 12.82
CA ALA A 180 17.99 43.49 13.78
C ALA A 180 19.14 44.51 13.90
N LEU A 181 19.53 45.14 12.78
CA LEU A 181 20.50 46.24 12.75
C LEU A 181 19.98 47.47 13.49
N GLU A 182 18.70 47.80 13.35
CA GLU A 182 18.07 48.93 14.05
C GLU A 182 17.93 48.68 15.55
N ALA A 183 17.52 47.47 15.95
CA ALA A 183 17.50 47.07 17.36
C ALA A 183 18.91 47.12 17.98
N LYS A 184 19.93 46.63 17.26
CA LYS A 184 21.34 46.71 17.70
C LYS A 184 21.90 48.13 17.69
N ALA A 185 21.47 48.99 16.77
CA ALA A 185 21.85 50.39 16.73
C ALA A 185 21.24 51.20 17.88
N THR A 186 20.10 50.76 18.42
CA THR A 186 19.47 51.37 19.60
C THR A 186 20.15 50.93 20.90
N GLU A 187 20.69 49.71 20.94
CA GLU A 187 21.45 49.18 22.08
C GLU A 187 22.92 49.66 22.10
N ASP A 188 23.59 49.77 20.94
CA ASP A 188 24.99 50.18 20.79
C ASP A 188 25.18 51.24 19.67
N PRO A 189 25.38 52.53 19.97
CA PRO A 189 25.45 53.62 18.98
C PRO A 189 26.79 53.70 18.20
N SER A 190 27.72 52.76 18.39
CA SER A 190 29.02 52.72 17.71
C SER A 190 29.02 51.95 16.39
N VAL A 191 27.96 51.19 16.09
CA VAL A 191 27.87 50.31 14.90
C VAL A 191 27.43 51.07 13.62
N LEU A 192 26.80 52.23 13.78
CA LEU A 192 26.33 53.08 12.67
C LEU A 192 27.42 53.93 12.00
N ARG A 193 28.61 54.04 12.62
CA ARG A 193 29.75 54.75 12.03
C ARG A 193 30.61 53.72 11.31
N GLY A 194 30.38 53.58 10.00
CA GLY A 194 31.05 52.63 9.12
C GLY A 194 32.54 52.47 9.41
N GLY A 195 32.88 51.37 10.06
CA GLY A 195 34.24 50.87 10.18
C GLY A 195 34.50 49.94 9.01
N ALA A 196 34.91 50.51 7.87
CA ALA A 196 35.93 49.82 7.10
C ALA A 196 37.10 49.64 8.09
N GLY A 197 37.43 48.39 8.40
CA GLY A 197 38.67 48.11 9.11
C GLY A 197 39.79 48.74 8.30
N THR A 198 40.36 49.83 8.81
CA THR A 198 41.60 50.38 8.28
C THR A 198 42.65 49.27 8.34
N PRO A 199 43.39 49.01 7.24
CA PRO A 199 44.40 47.96 7.21
C PRO A 199 45.56 48.35 8.13
N ALA A 200 46.02 47.41 8.93
CA ALA A 200 47.22 47.55 9.74
C ALA A 200 48.04 46.26 9.60
N PRO A 201 49.37 46.36 9.49
CA PRO A 201 50.10 46.63 8.26
C PRO A 201 50.82 45.38 7.74
N ALA A 202 51.33 45.47 6.51
CA ALA A 202 52.24 44.50 5.91
C ALA A 202 53.50 44.30 6.77
N ALA A 203 53.80 43.04 7.10
CA ALA A 203 55.12 42.57 7.50
C ALA A 203 55.46 41.34 6.63
N GLU A 204 56.22 41.56 5.56
CA GLU A 204 57.02 40.55 4.87
C GLU A 204 58.38 40.40 5.61
N PRO A 205 59.19 39.35 5.39
CA PRO A 205 58.91 38.01 4.87
C PRO A 205 59.53 36.87 5.75
N ASP A 206 59.23 35.65 5.30
CA ASP A 206 59.64 34.29 5.69
C ASP A 206 61.14 34.08 6.10
N PRO A 207 61.49 32.97 6.81
CA PRO A 207 61.60 31.69 6.11
C PRO A 207 61.05 30.46 6.86
N ALA A 208 60.47 29.57 6.06
CA ALA A 208 60.21 28.16 6.32
C ALA A 208 61.43 27.43 6.93
N PRO A 209 61.21 26.27 7.59
CA PRO A 209 61.16 25.04 6.81
C PRO A 209 60.14 23.98 7.26
N ALA A 210 59.74 23.21 6.24
CA ALA A 210 59.54 21.75 6.23
C ALA A 210 58.38 21.11 7.01
N GLU A 211 57.35 20.75 6.23
CA GLU A 211 56.71 19.41 6.11
C GLU A 211 56.89 18.41 7.26
N ALA A 212 55.76 17.90 7.78
CA ALA A 212 55.49 16.45 7.89
C ALA A 212 54.03 16.15 8.29
N ASP A 213 53.51 15.13 7.61
CA ASP A 213 52.24 14.42 7.73
C ASP A 213 51.82 13.88 9.11
N ALA A 214 50.57 13.38 9.12
CA ALA A 214 49.93 12.39 10.01
C ALA A 214 48.97 12.96 11.09
N VAL A 215 47.64 12.86 10.92
CA VAL A 215 46.74 11.70 11.07
C VAL A 215 46.28 11.47 12.53
N THR A 216 44.98 11.17 12.67
CA THR A 216 44.17 10.74 13.85
C THR A 216 43.68 11.87 14.77
N ALA A 217 42.46 11.86 15.32
CA ALA A 217 41.56 10.74 15.59
C ALA A 217 40.08 11.17 15.48
N ASP A 218 39.35 10.46 14.62
CA ASP A 218 37.95 10.11 14.87
C ASP A 218 37.94 8.89 15.79
N GLY A 219 37.03 8.85 16.77
CA GLY A 219 36.84 7.65 17.61
C GLY A 219 36.20 7.90 18.97
N ALA A 220 34.88 7.66 19.05
CA ALA A 220 34.21 6.79 20.05
C ALA A 220 32.70 7.13 20.09
N ALA A 221 31.75 6.21 19.99
CA ALA A 221 31.76 4.78 19.83
C ALA A 221 30.34 4.31 19.45
N ASP A 222 30.24 3.38 18.50
CA ASP A 222 29.14 2.42 18.41
C ASP A 222 29.78 1.03 18.49
N ALA A 223 29.17 0.12 19.26
CA ALA A 223 29.60 -1.26 19.37
C ALA A 223 28.37 -2.17 19.33
N VAL A 224 28.11 -2.69 18.13
CA VAL A 224 27.53 -4.01 17.91
C VAL A 224 28.70 -4.97 17.70
N ALA A 225 28.77 -6.04 18.48
CA ALA A 225 29.70 -7.13 18.24
C ALA A 225 29.16 -8.05 17.12
N ALA A 226 30.07 -8.32 16.17
CA ALA A 226 30.02 -9.23 15.03
C ALA A 226 30.08 -10.72 15.49
N ASP A 227 30.17 -11.78 14.70
CA ASP A 227 30.73 -11.96 13.35
C ASP A 227 30.44 -13.41 12.84
N THR A 228 30.58 -13.54 11.52
CA THR A 228 30.75 -14.65 10.55
C THR A 228 31.13 -16.08 11.01
N SER A 229 30.48 -17.12 10.45
CA SER A 229 30.88 -18.08 9.36
C SER A 229 32.03 -19.06 9.70
N PRO A 230 32.23 -20.24 9.04
CA PRO A 230 31.65 -20.75 7.79
C PRO A 230 31.18 -22.25 7.79
N GLU A 231 30.64 -22.69 6.65
CA GLU A 231 30.22 -24.06 6.30
C GLU A 231 31.35 -25.11 6.29
N THR A 232 31.05 -26.38 6.61
CA THR A 232 31.11 -27.50 5.65
C THR A 232 30.53 -28.82 6.20
N SER A 233 29.65 -29.42 5.39
CA SER A 233 29.40 -30.86 5.16
C SER A 233 29.22 -31.84 6.33
N SER A 234 28.03 -32.45 6.43
CA SER A 234 27.76 -33.81 5.88
C SER A 234 26.58 -34.50 6.58
N THR A 235 25.76 -35.15 5.77
CA THR A 235 24.85 -36.29 6.07
C THR A 235 25.25 -37.33 5.01
N PRO A 236 25.17 -38.67 5.18
CA PRO A 236 24.11 -39.38 5.91
C PRO A 236 24.50 -40.69 6.64
N ALA A 237 23.56 -41.21 7.46
CA ALA A 237 23.13 -42.62 7.52
C ALA A 237 21.84 -42.69 8.36
#